data_AF-A0A432GD96-F1
#
_entry.id   AF-A0A432GD96-F1
#
_cell.length_a   1.000
_cell.length_b   1.000
_cell.length_c   1.000
_cell.angle_alpha   90.00
_cell.angle_beta   90.00
_cell.angle_gamma   90.00
#
_symmetry.space_group_name_H-M   'P 1'
#
loop_
_entity.id
_entity.type
_entity.pdbx_description
1 polymer ?
#
loop_
_entity_poly.entity_id
_entity_poly.type
_entity_poly.pdbx_seq_one_letter_code
_entity_poly.pdbx_strand_id
1 'polypeptide(L)' 'IGNFYGIETGDKVSILYGGSVNPENTVELIQTGEIDGFLIGGASLHVESFCSIVQQVDEKY' A
#
# COMPACT_ATOMS: atom_id res chain seq x y z
N ILE A 1 1.72 -17.03 -3.78
CA ILE A 1 0.30 -17.41 -3.50
C ILE A 1 -0.26 -18.24 -4.65
N GLY A 2 -0.17 -17.76 -5.90
CA GLY A 2 -0.63 -18.50 -7.09
C GLY A 2 -0.14 -19.95 -7.20
N ASN A 3 1.14 -20.22 -6.93
CA ASN A 3 1.68 -21.59 -6.98
C ASN A 3 1.09 -22.55 -5.93
N PHE A 4 0.59 -22.06 -4.81
CA PHE A 4 0.09 -22.90 -3.71
C PHE A 4 -1.44 -22.96 -3.64
N TYR A 5 -2.13 -21.90 -4.08
CA TYR A 5 -3.58 -21.72 -3.92
C TYR A 5 -4.32 -21.42 -5.24
N GLY A 6 -3.63 -21.48 -6.38
CA GLY A 6 -4.16 -21.16 -7.71
C GLY A 6 -4.04 -19.68 -8.08
N ILE A 7 -3.85 -19.40 -9.38
CA ILE A 7 -3.66 -18.04 -9.92
C ILE A 7 -4.86 -17.15 -9.60
N GLU A 8 -6.09 -17.64 -9.83
CA GLU A 8 -7.32 -16.87 -9.54
C GLU A 8 -7.40 -16.42 -8.07
N THR A 9 -7.00 -17.27 -7.13
CA THR A 9 -6.93 -16.90 -5.71
C THR A 9 -5.81 -15.89 -5.47
N GLY A 10 -4.64 -16.12 -6.07
CA GLY A 10 -3.47 -15.24 -5.95
C GLY A 10 -3.75 -13.81 -6.37
N ASP A 11 -4.42 -13.63 -7.51
CA ASP A 11 -4.72 -12.32 -8.09
C ASP A 11 -5.77 -11.53 -7.28
N LYS A 12 -6.55 -12.21 -6.44
CA LYS A 12 -7.56 -11.59 -5.56
C LYS A 12 -7.01 -11.20 -4.18
N VAL A 13 -5.79 -11.59 -3.85
CA VAL A 13 -5.20 -11.32 -2.53
C VAL A 13 -4.36 -10.04 -2.60
N SER A 14 -4.76 -9.02 -1.84
CA SER A 14 -3.98 -7.79 -1.71
C SER A 14 -2.68 -8.01 -0.93
N ILE A 15 -1.58 -7.55 -1.50
CA ILE A 15 -0.24 -7.51 -0.92
C ILE A 15 0.02 -6.10 -0.39
N LEU A 16 -0.04 -5.96 0.94
CA LEU A 16 0.19 -4.67 1.60
C LEU A 16 1.62 -4.56 2.12
N TYR A 17 2.26 -3.41 1.90
CA TYR A 17 3.54 -3.07 2.51
C TYR A 17 3.34 -2.53 3.93
N GLY A 18 3.89 -3.22 4.93
CA GLY A 18 3.78 -2.87 6.36
C GLY A 18 5.03 -2.24 6.96
N GLY A 19 5.95 -1.73 6.14
CA GLY A 19 7.13 -1.02 6.62
C GLY A 19 6.83 0.42 7.04
N SER A 20 7.89 1.24 7.16
CA SER A 20 7.76 2.65 7.52
C SER A 20 7.20 3.46 6.34
N VAL A 21 5.90 3.76 6.38
CA VAL A 21 5.21 4.59 5.37
C VAL A 21 4.92 5.96 5.94
N ASN A 22 5.27 7.00 5.18
CA ASN A 22 5.02 8.40 5.50
C ASN A 22 4.74 9.21 4.21
N PRO A 23 4.26 10.46 4.32
CA PRO A 23 3.97 11.28 3.14
C PRO A 23 5.17 11.50 2.21
N GLU A 24 6.41 11.41 2.71
CA GLU A 24 7.62 11.62 1.93
C GLU A 24 7.99 10.44 1.03
N ASN A 25 7.62 9.21 1.39
CA ASN A 25 8.00 7.99 0.65
C ASN A 25 6.83 7.24 0.00
N THR A 26 5.59 7.66 0.25
CA THR A 26 4.38 6.99 -0.22
C THR A 26 4.36 6.78 -1.74
N VAL A 27 4.65 7.84 -2.51
CA VAL A 27 4.66 7.80 -3.98
C VAL A 27 5.72 6.82 -4.50
N GLU A 28 6.94 6.87 -3.97
CA GLU A 28 8.03 5.98 -4.40
C GLU A 28 7.67 4.52 -4.14
N LEU A 29 7.13 4.21 -2.96
CA LEU A 29 6.77 2.85 -2.57
C LEU A 29 5.63 2.29 -3.43
N ILE A 30 4.56 3.05 -3.65
CA ILE A 30 3.40 2.58 -4.41
C ILE A 30 3.75 2.44 -5.90
N GLN A 31 4.71 3.23 -6.43
CA GLN A 31 5.13 3.17 -7.82
C GLN A 31 5.90 1.91 -8.21
N THR A 32 6.37 1.11 -7.25
CA THR A 32 7.04 -0.18 -7.51
C THR A 32 6.17 -1.16 -8.31
N GLY A 33 4.84 -1.08 -8.18
CA GLY A 33 3.89 -1.96 -8.87
C GLY A 33 3.80 -3.38 -8.30
N GLU A 34 4.55 -3.68 -7.23
CA GLU A 34 4.55 -4.99 -6.56
C GLU A 34 3.64 -5.03 -5.32
N ILE A 35 3.12 -3.88 -4.90
CA ILE A 35 2.27 -3.74 -3.72
C ILE A 35 0.95 -3.08 -4.09
N ASP A 36 -0.12 -3.55 -3.46
CA ASP A 36 -1.48 -3.08 -3.71
C ASP A 36 -1.87 -1.93 -2.77
N GLY A 37 -1.10 -1.72 -1.70
CA GLY A 37 -1.33 -0.66 -0.72
C GLY A 37 -0.44 -0.77 0.52
N PHE A 38 -0.86 -0.11 1.59
CA PHE A 38 -0.07 0.07 2.81
C PHE A 38 -0.79 -0.39 4.07
N LEU A 39 -0.03 -0.97 5.01
CA LEU A 39 -0.43 -1.15 6.40
C LEU A 39 0.32 -0.11 7.24
N ILE A 40 -0.34 1.01 7.52
CA ILE A 40 0.31 2.22 8.03
C ILE A 40 0.43 2.17 9.57
N GLY A 41 1.66 2.30 10.07
CA GLY A 41 1.97 2.39 11.50
C GLY A 41 1.82 3.80 12.05
N GLY A 42 2.90 4.39 12.59
CA GLY A 42 2.86 5.66 13.33
C GLY A 42 2.22 6.84 12.58
N ALA A 43 2.37 6.92 11.24
CA ALA A 43 1.74 7.97 10.44
C ALA A 43 0.19 7.91 10.44
N SER A 44 -0.40 6.76 10.80
CA SER A 44 -1.87 6.64 10.97
C SER A 44 -2.40 7.37 12.20
N LEU A 45 -1.53 7.70 13.17
CA LEU A 45 -1.91 8.40 14.39
C LEU A 45 -2.06 9.91 14.17
N HIS A 46 -1.69 10.42 13.00
CA HIS A 46 -1.78 11.83 12.63
C HIS A 46 -2.68 11.97 11.40
N VAL A 47 -3.82 12.64 11.57
CA VAL A 47 -4.87 12.75 10.52
C VAL A 47 -4.32 13.34 9.23
N GLU A 48 -3.49 14.38 9.30
CA GLU A 48 -2.92 15.03 8.12
C GLU A 48 -2.00 14.09 7.35
N SER A 49 -1.14 13.35 8.06
CA SER A 49 -0.26 12.35 7.45
C SER A 49 -1.06 11.22 6.82
N PHE A 50 -2.03 10.64 7.53
CA PHE A 50 -2.84 9.55 7.03
C PHE A 50 -3.67 9.96 5.79
N CYS A 51 -4.33 11.11 5.84
CA CYS A 51 -5.10 11.64 4.70
C CYS A 51 -4.19 11.91 3.49
N SER A 52 -3.00 12.46 3.70
CA SER A 52 -2.04 12.69 2.62
C SER A 52 -1.62 11.37 1.97
N ILE A 53 -1.32 10.33 2.75
CA ILE A 53 -0.97 9.01 2.22
C ILE A 53 -2.12 8.43 1.39
N VAL A 54 -3.36 8.51 1.88
CA VAL A 54 -4.54 8.01 1.16
C VAL A 54 -4.73 8.76 -0.17
N GLN A 55 -4.62 10.09 -0.17
CA GLN A 55 -4.75 10.91 -1.39
C GLN A 55 -3.67 10.58 -2.42
N GLN A 56 -2.41 10.44 -1.99
CA GLN A 56 -1.30 10.08 -2.88
C GLN A 56 -1.47 8.68 -3.51
N VAL A 57 -2.13 7.75 -2.81
CA VAL A 57 -2.46 6.43 -3.36
C VAL A 57 -3.65 6.51 -4.32
N ASP A 58 -4.68 7.29 -3.98
CA ASP A 58 -5.88 7.46 -4.80
C ASP A 58 -5.58 8.14 -6.15
N GLU A 59 -4.66 9.12 -6.18
CA GLU A 59 -4.22 9.77 -7.43
C GLU A 59 -3.55 8.81 -8.44
N LYS A 60 -3.19 7.59 -8.01
CA LYS A 60 -2.66 6.54 -8.88
C LYS A 60 -3.77 5.65 -9.49
N TYR A 61 -4.99 5.70 -8.97
CA TYR A 61 -6.15 4.94 -9.42
C TYR A 61 -7.15 5.80 -10.21
#